data_AF-G7E3F1-F1
#
_entry.id   AF-G7E3F1-F1
#
_cell.length_a   1.000
_cell.length_b   1.000
_cell.length_c   1.000
_cell.angle_alpha   90.00
_cell.angle_beta   90.00
_cell.angle_gamma   90.00
#
_symmetry.space_group_name_H-M   'P 1'
#
loop_
_entity.id
_entity.type
_entity.pdbx_description
1 polymer ?
#
loop_
_entity_poly.entity_id
_entity_poly.type
_entity_poly.pdbx_seq_one_letter_code
_entity_poly.pdbx_strand_id
1 'polypeptide(L)'
;MAPSTLTKSIDRKRKRDGAEGSGNTERRSEEENFKQKVLLLSSRGVSHRMRHLMADIGTLLPHSKKDAKLDSKHQLYMVNELADLSSCNNALFFEARRRNDIYLWAAKTPNGPSIRFHLLNTHTMDELKMTGNCLKGSRPIVVFDQAFDESAHLRIIKEVLMQIFAVPRTARKAKPFVDHITSFSIADGKIWFRSFQIIDSPAPSVIDPIQAAEEATAAAIAEGISTKSSRSKASGGPRMTLSEIGPRFVLVPIKIFEGSFGGATLYANKEFVPPSQVYTAQKNERALKYQTKKADTLQNKARREEIKEESRRTGRPEQLEKRSIFA
;
A
#
# COMPACT_ATOMS: atom_id res chain seq x y z
N MET A 1 63.16 -10.00 44.53
CA MET A 1 62.06 -9.04 44.70
C MET A 1 60.83 -9.60 43.98
N ALA A 2 59.71 -9.70 44.70
CA ALA A 2 58.39 -10.14 44.23
C ALA A 2 57.80 -9.12 43.20
N PRO A 3 56.64 -9.35 42.51
CA PRO A 3 55.56 -10.23 42.95
C PRO A 3 54.76 -11.05 41.93
N SER A 4 54.19 -12.09 42.52
CA SER A 4 53.01 -12.88 42.19
C SER A 4 51.71 -12.07 42.25
N THR A 5 50.85 -12.16 41.23
CA THR A 5 49.38 -12.05 41.36
C THR A 5 48.67 -12.60 40.12
N LEU A 6 48.35 -13.90 40.11
CA LEU A 6 47.30 -14.44 39.24
C LEU A 6 46.39 -15.33 40.09
N THR A 7 45.08 -15.19 39.84
CA THR A 7 43.95 -16.02 40.29
C THR A 7 43.32 -15.66 41.65
N LYS A 8 42.23 -14.88 41.60
CA LYS A 8 41.15 -14.93 42.60
C LYS A 8 40.18 -16.04 42.17
N SER A 9 40.18 -17.12 42.95
CA SER A 9 39.21 -18.20 42.96
C SER A 9 37.84 -17.70 43.43
N ILE A 10 36.80 -17.93 42.63
CA ILE A 10 35.40 -17.82 43.06
C ILE A 10 34.90 -19.24 43.32
N ASP A 11 34.59 -19.52 44.59
CA ASP A 11 34.03 -20.75 45.10
C ASP A 11 32.75 -21.17 44.38
N ARG A 12 32.80 -22.30 43.67
CA ARG A 12 31.61 -23.06 43.25
C ARG A 12 31.25 -24.04 44.37
N LYS A 13 30.20 -23.70 45.12
CA LYS A 13 29.52 -24.58 46.08
C LYS A 13 28.89 -25.76 45.34
N ARG A 14 29.54 -26.93 45.38
CA ARG A 14 28.98 -28.23 44.97
C ARG A 14 27.85 -28.62 45.92
N LYS A 15 26.63 -28.81 45.41
CA LYS A 15 25.53 -29.49 46.12
C LYS A 15 25.34 -30.87 45.46
N ARG A 16 25.43 -31.89 46.30
CA ARG A 16 25.45 -33.33 46.01
C ARG A 16 24.20 -33.83 45.30
N ASP A 17 24.41 -34.85 44.48
CA ASP A 17 23.41 -35.69 43.82
C ASP A 17 22.54 -36.48 44.82
N GLY A 18 21.29 -36.74 44.42
CA GLY A 18 20.45 -37.79 44.99
C GLY A 18 18.97 -37.40 45.17
N ALA A 19 18.13 -37.75 44.19
CA ALA A 19 16.82 -38.42 44.34
C ALA A 19 15.93 -38.15 43.11
N GLU A 20 15.57 -39.23 42.43
CA GLU A 20 14.66 -39.28 41.30
C GLU A 20 13.25 -38.80 41.68
N GLY A 21 12.73 -37.88 40.86
CA GLY A 21 11.34 -37.45 40.88
C GLY A 21 11.00 -37.00 39.47
N SER A 22 10.37 -37.89 38.70
CA SER A 22 9.93 -37.66 37.33
C SER A 22 8.79 -36.64 37.29
N GLY A 23 9.13 -35.35 37.31
CA GLY A 23 8.25 -34.25 36.99
C GLY A 23 8.61 -33.69 35.62
N ASN A 24 7.79 -34.00 34.61
CA ASN A 24 7.89 -33.48 33.25
C ASN A 24 7.72 -31.94 33.26
N THR A 25 8.79 -31.20 33.53
CA THR A 25 8.83 -29.74 33.35
C THR A 25 9.21 -29.50 31.90
N GLU A 26 8.20 -29.43 31.04
CA GLU A 26 8.34 -28.86 29.70
C GLU A 26 9.01 -27.49 29.83
N ARG A 27 10.25 -27.39 29.36
CA ARG A 27 10.88 -26.11 29.09
C ARG A 27 10.06 -25.49 27.97
N ARG A 28 9.05 -24.68 28.31
CA ARG A 28 8.49 -23.71 27.37
C ARG A 28 9.68 -22.89 26.91
N SER A 29 10.09 -23.09 25.66
CA SER A 29 11.00 -22.19 24.97
C SER A 29 10.52 -20.78 25.26
N GLU A 30 11.38 -19.93 25.83
CA GLU A 30 11.07 -18.51 25.99
C GLU A 30 10.55 -18.02 24.64
N GLU A 31 9.24 -17.77 24.53
CA GLU A 31 8.64 -17.28 23.29
C GLU A 31 9.37 -15.98 22.97
N GLU A 32 10.23 -16.00 21.94
CA GLU A 32 10.98 -14.83 21.56
C GLU A 32 10.00 -13.68 21.32
N ASN A 33 10.07 -12.67 22.19
CA ASN A 33 9.14 -11.55 22.15
C ASN A 33 9.16 -10.93 20.75
N PHE A 34 8.01 -10.95 20.07
CA PHE A 34 7.83 -10.31 18.76
C PHE A 34 8.14 -8.82 18.86
N LYS A 35 9.32 -8.41 18.38
CA LYS A 35 9.82 -7.04 18.41
C LYS A 35 9.93 -6.52 16.98
N GLN A 36 9.17 -5.48 16.67
CA GLN A 36 9.21 -4.80 15.37
C GLN A 36 9.32 -3.30 15.59
N LYS A 37 10.11 -2.64 14.75
CA LYS A 37 10.25 -1.18 14.73
C LYS A 37 10.48 -0.73 13.30
N VAL A 38 9.61 0.15 12.83
CA VAL A 38 9.55 0.55 11.42
C VAL A 38 10.11 1.97 11.28
N LEU A 39 11.10 2.15 10.41
CA LEU A 39 11.57 3.46 10.00
C LEU A 39 10.66 4.02 8.92
N LEU A 40 10.10 5.21 9.12
CA LEU A 40 9.29 5.94 8.13
C LEU A 40 10.09 7.10 7.55
N LEU A 41 10.43 6.99 6.27
CA LEU A 41 11.23 7.97 5.53
C LEU A 41 10.55 8.39 4.22
N SER A 42 10.94 9.54 3.70
CA SER A 42 10.51 9.97 2.36
C SER A 42 11.62 10.68 1.61
N SER A 43 11.52 10.66 0.28
CA SER A 43 12.38 11.47 -0.57
C SER A 43 11.95 12.94 -0.56
N ARG A 44 12.83 13.83 -0.99
CA ARG A 44 12.42 15.19 -1.35
C ARG A 44 11.42 15.21 -2.51
N GLY A 45 10.55 16.22 -2.52
CA GLY A 45 9.49 16.39 -3.52
C GLY A 45 8.13 15.75 -3.18
N VAL A 46 7.92 15.31 -1.93
CA VAL A 46 6.60 14.83 -1.48
C VAL A 46 5.53 15.93 -1.54
N SER A 47 4.38 15.62 -2.14
CA SER A 47 3.22 16.51 -2.23
C SER A 47 2.52 16.69 -0.88
N HIS A 48 1.51 17.57 -0.83
CA HIS A 48 0.68 17.74 0.37
C HIS A 48 -0.04 16.45 0.78
N ARG A 49 -0.70 15.79 -0.17
CA ARG A 49 -1.39 14.51 0.05
C ARG A 49 -0.45 13.42 0.53
N MET A 50 0.76 13.33 -0.03
CA MET A 50 1.79 12.37 0.39
C MET A 50 2.19 12.55 1.85
N ARG A 51 2.33 13.80 2.31
CA ARG A 51 2.68 14.11 3.69
C ARG A 51 1.60 13.68 4.67
N HIS A 52 0.33 13.86 4.29
CA HIS A 52 -0.82 13.40 5.08
C HIS A 52 -0.91 11.88 5.11
N LEU A 53 -0.76 11.19 3.97
CA LEU A 53 -0.70 9.72 3.95
C LEU A 53 0.38 9.17 4.89
N MET A 54 1.57 9.77 4.88
CA MET A 54 2.64 9.35 5.79
C MET A 54 2.33 9.64 7.27
N ALA A 55 1.62 10.73 7.55
CA ALA A 55 1.16 11.03 8.89
C ALA A 55 0.13 9.99 9.35
N ASP A 56 -0.83 9.64 8.49
CA ASP A 56 -1.86 8.63 8.73
C ASP A 56 -1.26 7.23 8.96
N ILE A 57 -0.28 6.83 8.15
CA ILE A 57 0.44 5.57 8.38
C ILE A 57 1.22 5.63 9.71
N GLY A 58 1.78 6.78 10.06
CA GLY A 58 2.46 6.99 11.34
C GLY A 58 1.52 6.97 12.57
N THR A 59 0.24 7.33 12.41
CA THR A 59 -0.75 7.22 13.49
C THR A 59 -1.25 5.79 13.67
N LEU A 60 -1.38 5.02 12.58
CA LEU A 60 -1.71 3.59 12.61
C LEU A 60 -0.59 2.72 13.17
N LEU A 61 0.68 3.09 12.93
CA LEU A 61 1.85 2.31 13.35
C LEU A 61 2.56 2.94 14.56
N PRO A 62 2.19 2.62 15.82
CA PRO A 62 2.80 3.19 17.02
C PRO A 62 4.28 2.81 17.21
N HIS A 63 4.73 1.70 16.62
CA HIS A 63 6.14 1.27 16.57
C HIS A 63 6.92 1.90 15.43
N SER A 64 6.32 2.83 14.68
CA SER A 64 7.01 3.57 13.65
C SER A 64 7.81 4.76 14.22
N LYS A 65 8.99 5.00 13.66
CA LYS A 65 9.79 6.19 13.89
C LYS A 65 9.86 6.97 12.58
N LYS A 66 9.22 8.14 12.56
CA LYS A 66 9.34 9.08 11.44
C LYS A 66 10.67 9.82 11.54
N ASP A 67 11.36 9.93 10.42
CA ASP A 67 12.66 10.60 10.32
C ASP A 67 12.66 11.68 9.21
N ALA A 68 13.74 12.45 9.11
CA ALA A 68 13.91 13.52 8.16
C ALA A 68 13.90 13.01 6.71
N LYS A 69 13.59 13.90 5.76
CA LYS A 69 13.53 13.53 4.34
C LYS A 69 14.93 13.23 3.80
N LEU A 70 15.06 12.13 3.07
CA LEU A 70 16.28 11.79 2.35
C LEU A 70 16.44 12.71 1.14
N ASP A 71 17.64 13.26 0.97
CA ASP A 71 17.96 14.16 -0.13
C ASP A 71 18.11 13.41 -1.46
N SER A 72 19.01 12.42 -1.46
CA SER A 72 19.37 11.63 -2.64
C SER A 72 18.38 10.48 -2.87
N LYS A 73 17.83 10.38 -4.08
CA LYS A 73 16.96 9.26 -4.49
C LYS A 73 17.71 8.01 -4.95
N HIS A 74 18.99 8.17 -5.31
CA HIS A 74 19.81 7.11 -5.89
C HIS A 74 20.59 6.30 -4.85
N GLN A 75 20.83 6.88 -3.67
CA GLN A 75 21.64 6.29 -2.62
C GLN A 75 20.73 5.68 -1.56
N LEU A 76 20.06 4.57 -1.92
CA LEU A 76 19.12 3.92 -1.02
C LEU A 76 19.80 3.13 0.11
N TYR A 77 21.10 2.81 -0.02
CA TYR A 77 21.86 2.14 1.04
C TYR A 77 21.89 2.97 2.34
N MET A 78 21.83 4.30 2.23
CA MET A 78 21.76 5.21 3.39
C MET A 78 20.53 4.94 4.27
N VAL A 79 19.46 4.38 3.69
CA VAL A 79 18.26 3.99 4.46
C VAL A 79 18.58 2.86 5.45
N ASN A 80 19.50 1.95 5.11
CA ASN A 80 19.94 0.90 6.02
C ASN A 80 20.73 1.50 7.19
N GLU A 81 21.65 2.42 6.93
CA GLU A 81 22.41 3.12 7.98
C GLU A 81 21.48 3.90 8.92
N LEU A 82 20.49 4.61 8.38
CA LEU A 82 19.48 5.30 9.17
C LEU A 82 18.61 4.34 9.99
N ALA A 83 18.28 3.17 9.44
CA ALA A 83 17.57 2.10 10.16
C ALA A 83 18.42 1.58 11.32
N ASP A 84 19.71 1.35 11.12
CA ASP A 84 20.62 0.87 12.17
C ASP A 84 20.80 1.93 13.28
N LEU A 85 21.03 3.20 12.92
CA LEU A 85 21.11 4.33 13.86
C LEU A 85 19.82 4.50 14.67
N SER A 86 18.68 4.17 14.07
CA SER A 86 17.39 4.22 14.74
C SER A 86 16.96 2.90 15.39
N SER A 87 17.79 1.86 15.28
CA SER A 87 17.50 0.48 15.72
C SER A 87 16.17 -0.05 15.18
N CYS A 88 15.87 0.26 13.92
CA CYS A 88 14.71 -0.21 13.19
C CYS A 88 15.07 -1.48 12.40
N ASN A 89 14.19 -2.48 12.46
CA ASN A 89 14.38 -3.74 11.74
C ASN A 89 13.61 -3.79 10.41
N ASN A 90 12.70 -2.83 10.20
CA ASN A 90 11.98 -2.65 8.95
C ASN A 90 12.06 -1.18 8.53
N ALA A 91 11.98 -0.92 7.24
CA ALA A 91 11.94 0.42 6.68
C ALA A 91 10.82 0.55 5.64
N LEU A 92 10.10 1.66 5.73
CA LEU A 92 9.13 2.15 4.75
C LEU A 92 9.65 3.48 4.18
N PHE A 93 10.05 3.46 2.91
CA PHE A 93 10.57 4.63 2.22
C PHE A 93 9.64 5.07 1.08
N PHE A 94 9.10 6.28 1.20
CA PHE A 94 8.23 6.90 0.20
C PHE A 94 9.06 7.70 -0.81
N GLU A 95 9.22 7.17 -2.01
CA GLU A 95 9.88 7.83 -3.13
C GLU A 95 8.84 8.59 -3.97
N ALA A 96 8.81 9.91 -3.81
CA ALA A 96 7.98 10.78 -4.64
C ALA A 96 8.66 11.01 -6.00
N ARG A 97 7.95 10.73 -7.10
CA ARG A 97 8.47 10.88 -8.47
C ARG A 97 7.47 11.64 -9.31
N ARG A 98 7.89 12.73 -9.96
CA ARG A 98 6.96 13.71 -10.57
C ARG A 98 5.94 14.18 -9.50
N ARG A 99 5.14 15.22 -9.75
CA ARG A 99 4.35 15.84 -8.65
C ARG A 99 3.28 14.92 -8.03
N ASN A 100 2.87 13.85 -8.72
CA ASN A 100 1.76 12.99 -8.32
C ASN A 100 2.10 11.51 -8.08
N ASP A 101 3.18 10.96 -8.64
CA ASP A 101 3.46 9.52 -8.51
C ASP A 101 4.22 9.22 -7.22
N ILE A 102 3.80 8.15 -6.53
CA ILE A 102 4.43 7.67 -5.30
C ILE A 102 4.87 6.24 -5.53
N TYR A 103 6.11 5.96 -5.13
CA TYR A 103 6.63 4.62 -5.02
C TYR A 103 6.91 4.34 -3.54
N LEU A 104 6.55 3.16 -3.08
CA LEU A 104 6.82 2.73 -1.72
C LEU A 104 7.81 1.60 -1.74
N TRP A 105 8.86 1.74 -0.97
CA TRP A 105 9.78 0.67 -0.67
C TRP A 105 9.44 0.13 0.72
N ALA A 106 9.17 -1.16 0.80
CA ALA A 106 9.00 -1.90 2.05
C ALA A 106 10.14 -2.90 2.17
N ALA A 107 10.98 -2.75 3.18
CA ALA A 107 12.19 -3.55 3.32
C ALA A 107 12.39 -4.03 4.75
N LYS A 108 12.95 -5.22 4.89
CA LYS A 108 13.53 -5.69 6.14
C LYS A 108 15.00 -5.29 6.16
N THR A 109 15.40 -4.48 7.13
CA THR A 109 16.76 -3.94 7.24
C THR A 109 17.58 -4.77 8.22
N PRO A 110 18.89 -4.98 8.00
CA PRO A 110 19.70 -4.55 6.84
C PRO A 110 19.76 -5.58 5.69
N ASN A 111 19.37 -6.83 5.95
CA ASN A 111 19.66 -7.95 5.03
C ASN A 111 18.68 -8.07 3.85
N GLY A 112 17.48 -7.51 3.93
CA GLY A 112 16.40 -7.73 2.97
C GLY A 112 15.41 -8.82 3.43
N PRO A 113 14.39 -9.13 2.60
CA PRO A 113 14.17 -8.64 1.25
C PRO A 113 13.63 -7.21 1.21
N SER A 114 13.63 -6.59 0.03
CA SER A 114 12.96 -5.32 -0.22
C SER A 114 12.00 -5.39 -1.40
N ILE A 115 10.88 -4.70 -1.27
CA ILE A 115 9.80 -4.74 -2.24
C ILE A 115 9.47 -3.31 -2.64
N ARG A 116 9.44 -3.07 -3.96
CA ARG A 116 9.05 -1.79 -4.53
C ARG A 116 7.62 -1.88 -5.06
N PHE A 117 6.76 -1.00 -4.56
CA PHE A 117 5.38 -0.83 -4.98
C PHE A 117 5.18 0.51 -5.67
N HIS A 118 4.25 0.55 -6.61
CA HIS A 118 3.63 1.79 -7.07
C HIS A 118 2.33 2.00 -6.30
N LEU A 119 2.14 3.20 -5.74
CA LEU A 119 0.91 3.54 -5.03
C LEU A 119 -0.07 4.20 -5.99
N LEU A 120 -1.27 3.64 -6.05
CA LEU A 120 -2.42 4.15 -6.80
C LEU A 120 -3.58 4.45 -5.84
N ASN A 121 -4.52 5.27 -6.30
CA ASN A 121 -5.79 5.58 -5.61
C ASN A 121 -5.60 5.91 -4.12
N THR A 122 -4.63 6.75 -3.81
CA THR A 122 -4.34 7.19 -2.45
C THR A 122 -5.39 8.19 -1.98
N HIS A 123 -6.08 7.84 -0.90
CA HIS A 123 -7.00 8.66 -0.13
C HIS A 123 -6.52 8.70 1.32
N THR A 124 -6.34 9.90 1.86
CA THR A 124 -5.92 10.11 3.27
C THR A 124 -7.11 10.00 4.22
N MET A 125 -6.88 9.89 5.53
CA MET A 125 -7.97 9.88 6.53
C MET A 125 -8.83 11.15 6.47
N ASP A 126 -8.23 12.29 6.12
CA ASP A 126 -8.90 13.58 5.95
C ASP A 126 -9.74 13.66 4.64
N GLU A 127 -9.59 12.70 3.73
CA GLU A 127 -10.27 12.69 2.44
C GLU A 127 -11.45 11.69 2.41
N LEU A 128 -12.63 12.19 2.00
CA LEU A 128 -13.89 11.50 1.65
C LEU A 128 -14.48 10.48 2.66
N LYS A 129 -15.58 10.89 3.32
CA LYS A 129 -16.68 10.04 3.82
C LYS A 129 -16.33 8.79 4.65
N MET A 130 -15.12 8.70 5.19
CA MET A 130 -14.76 7.71 6.19
C MET A 130 -15.34 8.16 7.53
N THR A 131 -16.30 7.40 8.07
CA THR A 131 -16.98 7.74 9.33
C THR A 131 -16.39 7.01 10.53
N GLY A 132 -15.52 6.04 10.29
CA GLY A 132 -14.84 5.27 11.33
C GLY A 132 -13.74 6.08 12.02
N ASN A 133 -13.53 5.80 13.30
CA ASN A 133 -12.43 6.33 14.10
C ASN A 133 -11.75 5.17 14.83
N CYS A 134 -10.45 5.28 15.13
CA CYS A 134 -9.80 4.31 15.99
C CYS A 134 -8.87 4.97 17.01
N LEU A 135 -8.71 4.29 18.13
CA LEU A 135 -7.80 4.67 19.18
C LEU A 135 -6.36 4.67 18.65
N LYS A 136 -5.73 5.84 18.65
CA LYS A 136 -4.33 6.00 18.27
C LYS A 136 -3.43 5.08 19.11
N GLY A 137 -2.64 4.27 18.42
CA GLY A 137 -1.76 3.28 19.03
C GLY A 137 -2.45 1.99 19.50
N SER A 138 -3.73 1.79 19.20
CA SER A 138 -4.34 0.45 19.31
C SER A 138 -3.62 -0.54 18.40
N ARG A 139 -3.73 -1.82 18.74
CA ARG A 139 -3.07 -2.90 17.99
C ARG A 139 -4.05 -3.43 16.94
N PRO A 140 -3.79 -3.25 15.64
CA PRO A 140 -4.68 -3.74 14.60
C PRO A 140 -4.67 -5.27 14.53
N ILE A 141 -5.81 -5.83 14.13
CA ILE A 141 -5.84 -7.15 13.51
C ILE A 141 -5.42 -6.97 12.06
N VAL A 142 -4.36 -7.65 11.63
CA VAL A 142 -3.93 -7.62 10.23
C VAL A 142 -4.51 -8.84 9.52
N VAL A 143 -5.31 -8.61 8.50
CA VAL A 143 -5.99 -9.65 7.72
C VAL A 143 -5.44 -9.64 6.30
N PHE A 144 -5.08 -10.82 5.82
CA PHE A 144 -4.68 -11.05 4.43
C PHE A 144 -5.69 -11.97 3.77
N ASP A 145 -6.02 -11.66 2.53
CA ASP A 145 -6.80 -12.53 1.65
C ASP A 145 -6.06 -13.85 1.36
N GLN A 146 -6.80 -14.92 1.10
CA GLN A 146 -6.27 -16.24 0.79
C GLN A 146 -5.41 -16.23 -0.49
N ALA A 147 -5.71 -15.33 -1.43
CA ALA A 147 -4.95 -15.15 -2.66
C ALA A 147 -3.45 -14.88 -2.42
N PHE A 148 -3.06 -14.35 -1.25
CA PHE A 148 -1.66 -14.15 -0.91
C PHE A 148 -0.86 -15.46 -0.78
N ASP A 149 -1.54 -16.57 -0.49
CA ASP A 149 -0.91 -17.87 -0.31
C ASP A 149 -0.77 -18.64 -1.64
N GLU A 150 -1.34 -18.15 -2.74
CA GLU A 150 -1.33 -18.84 -4.03
C GLU A 150 0.04 -18.81 -4.72
N SER A 151 0.75 -17.67 -4.67
CA SER A 151 2.02 -17.50 -5.38
C SER A 151 3.17 -17.15 -4.44
N ALA A 152 4.38 -17.64 -4.77
CA ALA A 152 5.56 -17.45 -3.92
C ALA A 152 5.92 -15.97 -3.68
N HIS A 153 5.77 -15.13 -4.71
CA HIS A 153 6.05 -13.70 -4.59
C HIS A 153 5.04 -12.98 -3.69
N LEU A 154 3.76 -13.40 -3.71
CA LEU A 154 2.73 -12.87 -2.81
C LEU A 154 2.95 -13.32 -1.36
N ARG A 155 3.41 -14.56 -1.12
CA ARG A 155 3.80 -15.01 0.23
C ARG A 155 4.91 -14.16 0.84
N ILE A 156 5.92 -13.81 0.04
CA ILE A 156 6.99 -12.89 0.47
C ILE A 156 6.43 -11.50 0.78
N ILE A 157 5.53 -10.98 -0.07
CA ILE A 157 4.87 -9.70 0.18
C ILE A 157 4.05 -9.73 1.48
N LYS A 158 3.27 -10.80 1.70
CA LYS A 158 2.48 -11.02 2.92
C LYS A 158 3.38 -11.00 4.16
N GLU A 159 4.50 -11.72 4.14
CA GLU A 159 5.44 -11.77 5.27
C GLU A 159 6.04 -10.40 5.60
N VAL A 160 6.52 -9.66 4.58
CA VAL A 160 7.09 -8.32 4.77
C VAL A 160 6.04 -7.33 5.27
N LEU A 161 4.83 -7.33 4.69
CA LEU A 161 3.75 -6.46 5.12
C LEU A 161 3.27 -6.83 6.53
N MET A 162 3.22 -8.11 6.88
CA MET A 162 2.86 -8.57 8.21
C MET A 162 3.86 -8.05 9.25
N GLN A 163 5.17 -8.17 9.01
CA GLN A 163 6.19 -7.66 9.94
C GLN A 163 6.13 -6.13 10.11
N ILE A 164 5.71 -5.40 9.09
CA ILE A 164 5.59 -3.94 9.12
C ILE A 164 4.30 -3.48 9.83
N PHE A 165 3.15 -4.04 9.47
CA PHE A 165 1.84 -3.58 9.93
C PHE A 165 1.37 -4.27 11.21
N ALA A 166 1.93 -5.43 11.59
CA ALA A 166 1.63 -6.05 12.87
C ALA A 166 2.32 -5.29 14.01
N VAL A 167 1.51 -4.71 14.90
CA VAL A 167 2.01 -3.93 16.04
C VAL A 167 2.41 -4.87 17.20
N PRO A 168 3.69 -4.87 17.61
CA PRO A 168 4.15 -5.72 18.71
C PRO A 168 3.60 -5.23 20.05
N ARG A 169 3.34 -6.16 20.97
CA ARG A 169 2.89 -5.86 22.34
C ARG A 169 3.90 -4.99 23.11
N THR A 170 5.17 -5.12 22.78
CA THR A 170 6.28 -4.39 23.41
C THR A 170 6.45 -2.96 22.90
N ALA A 171 5.65 -2.51 21.94
CA ALA A 171 5.78 -1.15 21.41
C ALA A 171 5.44 -0.10 22.48
N ARG A 172 6.34 0.87 22.68
CA ARG A 172 6.22 1.89 23.74
C ARG A 172 4.91 2.69 23.69
N LYS A 173 4.35 2.91 22.50
CA LYS A 173 3.12 3.69 22.28
C LYS A 173 1.90 2.80 22.02
N ALA A 174 2.04 1.47 22.09
CA ALA A 174 0.93 0.57 21.87
C ALA A 174 0.00 0.56 23.09
N LYS A 175 -1.29 0.57 22.80
CA LYS A 175 -2.35 0.38 23.77
C LYS A 175 -2.83 -1.08 23.71
N PRO A 176 -3.34 -1.63 24.82
CA PRO A 176 -3.70 -3.04 24.89
C PRO A 176 -4.95 -3.40 24.04
N PHE A 177 -5.79 -2.41 23.75
CA PHE A 177 -7.07 -2.60 23.05
C PHE A 177 -6.90 -2.85 21.54
N VAL A 178 -7.81 -3.67 21.02
CA VAL A 178 -8.00 -3.95 19.60
C VAL A 178 -9.26 -3.21 19.18
N ASP A 179 -9.11 -2.25 18.28
CA ASP A 179 -10.19 -1.32 17.89
C ASP A 179 -10.38 -1.25 16.37
N HIS A 180 -9.39 -1.72 15.61
CA HIS A 180 -9.41 -1.65 14.16
C HIS A 180 -8.76 -2.86 13.49
N ILE A 181 -9.13 -3.06 12.23
CA ILE A 181 -8.65 -4.11 11.34
C ILE A 181 -7.94 -3.44 10.18
N THR A 182 -6.72 -3.88 9.90
CA THR A 182 -6.01 -3.56 8.66
C THR A 182 -6.17 -4.73 7.70
N SER A 183 -6.79 -4.48 6.55
CA SER A 183 -7.08 -5.51 5.55
C SER A 183 -6.26 -5.30 4.28
N PHE A 184 -5.66 -6.39 3.80
CA PHE A 184 -4.99 -6.50 2.52
C PHE A 184 -5.77 -7.50 1.64
N SER A 185 -6.38 -7.01 0.57
CA SER A 185 -7.07 -7.85 -0.41
C SER A 185 -6.45 -7.74 -1.79
N ILE A 186 -6.55 -8.80 -2.59
CA ILE A 186 -6.00 -8.81 -3.95
C ILE A 186 -7.15 -8.71 -4.95
N ALA A 187 -7.07 -7.74 -5.85
CA ALA A 187 -7.97 -7.65 -7.01
C ALA A 187 -7.20 -7.09 -8.21
N ASP A 188 -7.38 -7.72 -9.37
CA ASP A 188 -6.70 -7.38 -10.64
C ASP A 188 -5.16 -7.32 -10.53
N GLY A 189 -4.55 -8.24 -9.77
CA GLY A 189 -3.10 -8.25 -9.54
C GLY A 189 -2.58 -7.07 -8.68
N LYS A 190 -3.49 -6.31 -8.07
CA LYS A 190 -3.18 -5.17 -7.19
C LYS A 190 -3.63 -5.47 -5.77
N ILE A 191 -2.87 -4.96 -4.81
CA ILE A 191 -3.14 -5.15 -3.39
C ILE A 191 -3.87 -3.91 -2.88
N TRP A 192 -5.08 -4.07 -2.38
CA TRP A 192 -5.88 -3.02 -1.78
C TRP A 192 -5.64 -2.98 -0.28
N PHE A 193 -5.25 -1.81 0.22
CA PHE A 193 -5.14 -1.53 1.64
C PHE A 193 -6.37 -0.78 2.13
N ARG A 194 -6.99 -1.29 3.20
CA ARG A 194 -8.09 -0.62 3.91
C ARG A 194 -7.97 -0.81 5.42
N SER A 195 -8.46 0.18 6.17
CA SER A 195 -8.54 0.16 7.63
C SER A 195 -9.98 0.35 8.08
N PHE A 196 -10.45 -0.53 8.96
CA PHE A 196 -11.82 -0.55 9.47
C PHE A 196 -11.86 -0.49 10.98
N GLN A 197 -12.76 0.31 11.56
CA GLN A 197 -13.10 0.31 12.97
C GLN A 197 -13.98 -0.90 13.28
N ILE A 198 -13.74 -1.55 14.41
CA ILE A 198 -14.61 -2.57 14.97
C ILE A 198 -15.67 -1.87 15.81
N ILE A 199 -16.93 -1.98 15.41
CA ILE A 199 -18.06 -1.45 16.16
C ILE A 199 -18.78 -2.63 16.80
N ASP A 200 -18.71 -2.69 18.13
CA ASP A 200 -19.49 -3.61 18.93
C ASP A 200 -20.90 -3.04 19.09
N SER A 201 -21.85 -3.54 18.30
CA SER A 201 -23.27 -3.29 18.59
C SER A 201 -23.68 -4.25 19.71
N PRO A 202 -24.12 -3.73 20.89
CA PRO A 202 -24.59 -4.59 21.96
C PRO A 202 -25.75 -5.44 21.44
N ALA A 203 -25.77 -6.72 21.81
CA ALA A 203 -26.90 -7.58 21.49
C ALA A 203 -28.20 -6.93 22.01
N PRO A 204 -29.33 -7.01 21.27
CA PRO A 204 -30.58 -6.35 21.62
C PRO A 204 -31.26 -6.87 22.90
N SER A 205 -30.57 -7.69 23.70
CA SER A 205 -31.11 -8.28 24.93
C SER A 205 -30.92 -7.41 26.18
N VAL A 206 -30.33 -6.21 26.08
CA VAL A 206 -30.02 -5.35 27.25
C VAL A 206 -30.61 -3.94 27.16
N ILE A 207 -31.26 -3.57 26.05
CA ILE A 207 -31.87 -2.24 25.88
C ILE A 207 -33.38 -2.42 25.71
N ASP A 208 -34.13 -1.60 26.45
CA ASP A 208 -35.58 -1.65 26.61
C ASP A 208 -36.32 -1.99 25.29
N PRO A 209 -37.33 -2.89 25.32
CA PRO A 209 -38.01 -3.43 24.13
C PRO A 209 -38.74 -2.40 23.24
N ILE A 210 -38.70 -1.12 23.61
CA ILE A 210 -39.35 -0.02 22.89
C ILE A 210 -38.42 0.57 21.80
N GLN A 211 -37.11 0.66 22.04
CA GLN A 211 -36.17 1.25 21.07
C GLN A 211 -35.75 0.28 19.94
N ALA A 212 -35.75 -1.03 20.22
CA ALA A 212 -35.38 -2.04 19.23
C ALA A 212 -36.38 -2.16 18.06
N ALA A 213 -37.65 -1.79 18.27
CA ALA A 213 -38.68 -1.83 17.23
C ALA A 213 -38.55 -0.68 16.22
N GLU A 214 -38.09 0.50 16.66
CA GLU A 214 -37.90 1.69 15.81
C GLU A 214 -36.61 1.59 14.97
N GLU A 215 -35.51 1.07 15.52
CA GLU A 215 -34.27 0.89 14.75
C GLU A 215 -34.37 -0.25 13.71
N ALA A 216 -35.08 -1.34 14.04
CA ALA A 216 -35.29 -2.44 13.10
C ALA A 216 -36.18 -2.03 11.92
N THR A 217 -37.15 -1.13 12.13
CA THR A 217 -38.02 -0.61 11.06
C THR A 217 -37.30 0.45 10.22
N ALA A 218 -36.47 1.31 10.83
CA ALA A 218 -35.65 2.29 10.11
C ALA A 218 -34.58 1.65 9.20
N ALA A 219 -33.93 0.57 9.66
CA ALA A 219 -32.93 -0.16 8.86
C ALA A 219 -33.56 -0.91 7.68
N ALA A 220 -34.78 -1.44 7.84
CA ALA A 220 -35.51 -2.13 6.77
C ALA A 220 -36.03 -1.20 5.67
N ILE A 221 -36.25 0.09 5.98
CA ILE A 221 -36.72 1.08 5.00
C ILE A 221 -35.55 1.67 4.18
N ALA A 222 -34.33 1.69 4.73
CA ALA A 222 -33.16 2.24 4.05
C ALA A 222 -32.52 1.29 3.00
N GLU A 223 -32.60 -0.03 3.20
CA GLU A 223 -32.06 -1.01 2.26
C GLU A 223 -33.15 -1.58 1.34
N GLY A 224 -33.52 -0.79 0.33
CA GLY A 224 -34.33 -1.25 -0.81
C GLY A 224 -33.57 -2.21 -1.73
N ILE A 225 -33.15 -3.37 -1.22
CA ILE A 225 -32.57 -4.46 -2.01
C ILE A 225 -33.24 -5.79 -1.65
N SER A 226 -34.07 -6.27 -2.57
CA SER A 226 -34.43 -7.68 -2.65
C SER A 226 -33.16 -8.51 -2.91
N THR A 227 -32.86 -9.50 -2.08
CA THR A 227 -32.57 -10.88 -2.54
C THR A 227 -32.16 -11.80 -1.39
N LYS A 228 -32.68 -13.02 -1.50
CA LYS A 228 -32.34 -14.22 -0.75
C LYS A 228 -30.82 -14.37 -0.60
N SER A 229 -30.30 -14.26 0.61
CA SER A 229 -29.05 -14.94 0.97
C SER A 229 -29.16 -15.56 2.36
N SER A 230 -28.51 -16.72 2.45
CA SER A 230 -28.49 -17.72 3.52
C SER A 230 -28.65 -17.21 4.95
N ARG A 231 -29.70 -17.73 5.61
CA ARG A 231 -29.91 -17.72 7.06
C ARG A 231 -28.81 -18.55 7.74
N SER A 232 -27.63 -17.99 7.98
CA SER A 232 -26.69 -18.59 8.93
C SER A 232 -27.27 -18.41 10.33
N LYS A 233 -27.53 -19.53 11.03
CA LYS A 233 -28.02 -19.58 12.41
C LYS A 233 -27.27 -18.58 13.28
N ALA A 234 -28.01 -17.63 13.87
CA ALA A 234 -27.49 -16.69 14.84
C ALA A 234 -27.02 -17.46 16.08
N SER A 235 -25.72 -17.73 16.18
CA SER A 235 -25.08 -17.87 17.48
C SER A 235 -25.28 -16.53 18.20
N GLY A 236 -25.84 -16.53 19.41
CA GLY A 236 -26.16 -15.34 20.21
C GLY A 236 -24.94 -14.53 20.71
N GLY A 237 -23.94 -14.36 19.85
CA GLY A 237 -22.80 -13.47 20.08
C GLY A 237 -23.12 -12.02 19.68
N PRO A 238 -22.30 -11.06 20.15
CA PRO A 238 -22.45 -9.65 19.79
C PRO A 238 -22.35 -9.44 18.27
N ARG A 239 -23.21 -8.57 17.73
CA ARG A 239 -23.20 -8.21 16.30
C ARG A 239 -22.08 -7.21 16.07
N MET A 240 -20.93 -7.70 15.61
CA MET A 240 -19.82 -6.84 15.19
C MET A 240 -20.08 -6.26 13.79
N THR A 241 -20.00 -4.95 13.66
CA THR A 241 -20.03 -4.25 12.37
C THR A 241 -18.72 -3.52 12.14
N LEU A 242 -18.40 -3.21 10.87
CA LEU A 242 -17.15 -2.56 10.49
C LEU A 242 -17.45 -1.22 9.81
N SER A 243 -16.73 -0.16 10.20
CA SER A 243 -16.81 1.15 9.55
C SER A 243 -15.44 1.57 9.01
N GLU A 244 -15.37 2.14 7.81
CA GLU A 244 -14.10 2.50 7.18
C GLU A 244 -13.48 3.77 7.82
N ILE A 245 -12.18 3.73 8.14
CA ILE A 245 -11.41 4.81 8.79
C ILE A 245 -10.51 5.52 7.79
N GLY A 246 -9.82 4.75 6.95
CA GLY A 246 -8.70 5.23 6.13
C GLY A 246 -7.32 5.07 6.79
N PRO A 247 -6.22 5.39 6.08
CA PRO A 247 -6.17 5.78 4.68
C PRO A 247 -6.48 4.59 3.76
N ARG A 248 -6.82 4.88 2.50
CA ARG A 248 -7.07 3.88 1.46
C ARG A 248 -6.07 4.07 0.34
N PHE A 249 -5.42 3.00 -0.08
CA PHE A 249 -4.51 3.03 -1.23
C PHE A 249 -4.38 1.65 -1.85
N VAL A 250 -3.87 1.62 -3.07
CA VAL A 250 -3.63 0.41 -3.83
C VAL A 250 -2.14 0.28 -4.08
N LEU A 251 -1.56 -0.85 -3.69
CA LEU A 251 -0.17 -1.22 -3.94
C LEU A 251 -0.09 -2.10 -5.18
N VAL A 252 0.65 -1.65 -6.18
CA VAL A 252 0.99 -2.47 -7.36
C VAL A 252 2.43 -2.95 -7.20
N PRO A 253 2.68 -4.26 -7.03
CA PRO A 253 4.04 -4.79 -6.95
C PRO A 253 4.80 -4.51 -8.24
N ILE A 254 6.01 -3.95 -8.13
CA ILE A 254 6.89 -3.66 -9.28
C ILE A 254 8.00 -4.70 -9.33
N LYS A 255 8.81 -4.74 -8.27
CA LYS A 255 9.98 -5.63 -8.15
C LYS A 255 10.19 -6.05 -6.70
N ILE A 256 10.69 -7.27 -6.52
CA ILE A 256 11.21 -7.79 -5.24
C ILE A 256 12.71 -7.99 -5.42
N PHE A 257 13.47 -7.51 -4.45
CA PHE A 257 14.91 -7.67 -4.37
C PHE A 257 15.29 -8.54 -3.19
N GLU A 258 16.38 -9.30 -3.37
CA GLU A 258 16.95 -10.15 -2.33
C GLU A 258 17.45 -9.35 -1.12
N GLY A 259 18.13 -8.22 -1.37
CA GLY A 259 18.70 -7.37 -0.33
C GLY A 259 17.78 -6.23 0.11
N SER A 260 18.22 -5.52 1.15
CA SER A 260 17.55 -4.28 1.58
C SER A 260 17.92 -3.12 0.66
N PHE A 261 16.95 -2.63 -0.11
CA PHE A 261 17.09 -1.55 -1.09
C PHE A 261 18.11 -1.82 -2.21
N GLY A 262 18.37 -3.08 -2.52
CA GLY A 262 19.34 -3.49 -3.53
C GLY A 262 19.42 -5.02 -3.65
N GLY A 263 20.44 -5.51 -4.36
CA GLY A 263 20.64 -6.95 -4.61
C GLY A 263 19.94 -7.47 -5.85
N ALA A 264 19.98 -8.79 -6.05
CA ALA A 264 19.39 -9.44 -7.21
C ALA A 264 17.86 -9.28 -7.22
N THR A 265 17.29 -9.12 -8.41
CA THR A 265 15.82 -9.04 -8.56
C THR A 265 15.25 -10.46 -8.55
N LEU A 266 14.50 -10.80 -7.50
CA LEU A 266 13.85 -12.09 -7.33
C LEU A 266 12.53 -12.18 -8.11
N TYR A 267 11.83 -11.04 -8.25
CA TYR A 267 10.58 -10.95 -8.99
C TYR A 267 10.47 -9.59 -9.68
N ALA A 268 9.92 -9.58 -10.90
CA ALA A 268 9.57 -8.38 -11.62
C ALA A 268 8.18 -8.56 -12.25
N ASN A 269 7.26 -7.65 -11.92
CA ASN A 269 5.93 -7.66 -12.47
C ASN A 269 5.97 -7.20 -13.94
N LYS A 270 5.58 -8.08 -14.86
CA LYS A 270 5.54 -7.81 -16.30
C LYS A 270 4.36 -6.92 -16.70
N GLU A 271 3.27 -6.96 -15.94
CA GLU A 271 2.05 -6.18 -16.19
C GLU A 271 2.19 -4.72 -15.75
N PHE A 272 3.18 -4.42 -14.93
CA PHE A 272 3.42 -3.07 -14.45
C PHE A 272 4.01 -2.19 -15.56
N VAL A 273 3.22 -1.22 -16.01
CA VAL A 273 3.69 -0.15 -16.91
C VAL A 273 3.94 1.12 -16.10
N PRO A 274 5.18 1.64 -16.08
CA PRO A 274 5.49 2.89 -15.39
C PRO A 274 4.65 4.05 -15.95
N PRO A 275 4.11 4.95 -15.11
CA PRO A 275 3.36 6.13 -15.56
C PRO A 275 4.13 6.98 -16.58
N SER A 276 5.46 7.09 -16.44
CA SER A 276 6.30 7.80 -17.42
C SER A 276 6.20 7.22 -18.82
N GLN A 277 6.09 5.91 -18.96
CA GLN A 277 5.95 5.25 -20.26
C GLN A 277 4.55 5.49 -20.83
N VAL A 278 3.51 5.44 -20.00
CA VAL A 278 2.13 5.78 -20.39
C VAL A 278 2.06 7.23 -20.91
N TYR A 279 2.67 8.18 -20.20
CA TYR A 279 2.71 9.58 -20.63
C TYR A 279 3.46 9.77 -21.97
N THR A 280 4.57 9.06 -22.16
CA THR A 280 5.31 9.11 -23.44
C THR A 280 4.48 8.51 -24.57
N ALA A 281 3.81 7.38 -24.35
CA ALA A 281 2.93 6.76 -25.33
C ALA A 281 1.79 7.70 -25.74
N GLN A 282 1.11 8.33 -24.77
CA GLN A 282 0.04 9.31 -25.04
C GLN A 282 0.56 10.53 -25.81
N LYS A 283 1.76 11.02 -25.48
CA LYS A 283 2.39 12.13 -26.20
C LYS A 283 2.70 11.75 -27.64
N ASN A 284 3.24 10.55 -27.86
CA ASN A 284 3.56 10.04 -29.19
C ASN A 284 2.31 9.81 -30.02
N GLU A 285 1.23 9.29 -29.43
CA GLU A 285 -0.06 9.13 -30.09
C GLU A 285 -0.64 10.48 -30.54
N ARG A 286 -0.57 11.51 -29.68
CA ARG A 286 -0.97 12.88 -30.04
C ARG A 286 -0.12 13.45 -31.17
N ALA A 287 1.19 13.22 -31.14
CA ALA A 287 2.10 13.65 -32.18
C ALA A 287 1.81 12.94 -33.52
N LEU A 288 1.52 11.64 -33.49
CA LEU A 288 1.15 10.85 -34.67
C LEU A 288 -0.17 11.37 -35.27
N LYS A 289 -1.20 11.59 -34.45
CA LYS A 289 -2.47 12.20 -34.89
C LYS A 289 -2.27 13.56 -35.55
N TYR A 290 -1.35 14.37 -35.03
CA TYR A 290 -1.01 15.66 -35.64
C TYR A 290 -0.28 15.49 -36.98
N GLN A 291 0.67 14.55 -37.08
CA GLN A 291 1.37 14.25 -38.33
C GLN A 291 0.41 13.76 -39.42
N THR A 292 -0.51 12.85 -39.09
CA THR A 292 -1.53 12.36 -40.02
C THR A 292 -2.40 13.51 -40.52
N LYS A 293 -2.94 14.35 -39.64
CA LYS A 293 -3.72 15.54 -40.04
C LYS A 293 -2.96 16.48 -40.97
N LYS A 294 -1.67 16.69 -40.70
CA LYS A 294 -0.83 17.54 -41.54
C LYS A 294 -0.59 16.91 -42.91
N ALA A 295 -0.37 15.60 -42.97
CA ALA A 295 -0.23 14.85 -44.21
C ALA A 295 -1.53 14.89 -45.03
N ASP A 296 -2.69 14.66 -44.41
CA ASP A 296 -4.01 14.73 -45.07
C ASP A 296 -4.27 16.14 -45.63
N THR A 297 -3.89 17.19 -44.88
CA THR A 297 -4.03 18.58 -45.34
C THR A 297 -3.17 18.85 -46.58
N LEU A 298 -1.93 18.33 -46.59
CA LEU A 298 -1.03 18.45 -47.74
C LEU A 298 -1.55 17.66 -48.94
N GLN A 299 -2.04 16.44 -48.72
CA GLN A 299 -2.62 15.59 -49.76
C GLN A 299 -3.89 16.22 -50.36
N ASN A 300 -4.77 16.77 -49.53
CA ASN A 300 -5.96 17.49 -50.01
C ASN A 300 -5.59 18.76 -50.79
N LYS A 301 -4.54 19.47 -50.38
CA LYS A 301 -4.02 20.62 -51.12
C LYS A 301 -3.46 20.20 -52.48
N ALA A 302 -2.63 19.16 -52.53
CA ALA A 302 -2.07 18.60 -53.75
C ALA A 302 -3.18 18.13 -54.70
N ARG A 303 -4.16 17.34 -54.20
CA ARG A 303 -5.33 16.91 -54.98
C ARG A 303 -6.13 18.08 -55.55
N ARG A 304 -6.30 19.16 -54.78
CA ARG A 304 -7.00 20.36 -55.25
C ARG A 304 -6.20 21.11 -56.32
N GLU A 305 -4.88 21.13 -56.21
CA GLU A 305 -3.98 21.69 -57.21
C GLU A 305 -3.98 20.85 -58.50
N GLU A 306 -3.95 19.52 -58.40
CA GLU A 306 -4.09 18.60 -59.53
C GLU A 306 -5.41 18.80 -60.28
N ILE A 307 -6.56 18.85 -59.57
CA ILE A 307 -7.86 19.13 -60.18
C ILE A 307 -7.87 20.50 -60.88
N LYS A 308 -7.23 21.52 -60.28
CA LYS A 308 -7.13 22.85 -60.87
C LYS A 308 -6.23 22.87 -62.11
N GLU A 309 -5.20 22.01 -62.15
CA GLU A 309 -4.30 21.90 -63.30
C GLU A 309 -4.91 21.06 -64.43
N GLU A 310 -5.63 19.99 -64.09
CA GLU A 310 -6.41 19.18 -65.03
C GLU A 310 -7.51 20.01 -65.71
N SER A 311 -8.24 20.83 -64.94
CA SER A 311 -9.22 21.77 -65.52
C SER A 311 -8.58 22.82 -66.43
N ARG A 312 -7.35 23.27 -66.14
CA ARG A 312 -6.58 24.16 -67.04
C ARG A 312 -6.13 23.46 -68.32
N ARG A 313 -5.71 22.18 -68.24
CA ARG A 313 -5.23 21.40 -69.40
C ARG A 313 -6.38 20.94 -70.30
N THR A 314 -7.51 20.56 -69.73
CA THR A 314 -8.66 20.05 -70.50
C THR A 314 -9.43 21.13 -71.24
N GLY A 315 -9.26 22.41 -70.89
CA GLY A 315 -9.38 23.56 -71.81
C GLY A 315 -10.60 23.58 -72.74
N ARG A 316 -11.71 22.93 -72.39
CA ARG A 316 -13.00 23.16 -73.04
C ARG A 316 -13.66 24.26 -72.23
N PRO A 317 -13.79 25.49 -72.76
CA PRO A 317 -14.66 26.46 -72.13
C PRO A 317 -16.04 25.80 -72.04
N GLU A 318 -16.58 25.68 -70.83
CA GLU A 318 -18.02 25.45 -70.69
C GLU A 318 -18.69 26.62 -71.42
N GLN A 319 -19.34 26.34 -72.55
CA GLN A 319 -19.99 27.33 -73.42
C GLN A 319 -21.12 28.13 -72.71
N LEU A 320 -21.31 27.91 -71.40
CA LEU A 320 -22.33 28.50 -70.53
C LEU A 320 -21.74 29.26 -69.33
N GLU A 321 -20.41 29.43 -69.20
CA GLU A 321 -19.85 30.29 -68.14
C GLU A 321 -20.23 31.76 -68.38
N LYS A 322 -21.05 32.33 -67.48
CA LYS A 322 -21.54 33.73 -67.56
C LYS A 322 -20.43 34.78 -67.70
N ARG A 323 -19.18 34.49 -67.34
CA ARG A 323 -18.05 35.43 -67.48
C ARG A 323 -17.58 35.59 -68.93
N SER A 324 -17.82 34.62 -69.81
CA SER A 324 -17.50 34.76 -71.25
C SER A 324 -18.68 35.31 -72.07
N ILE A 325 -19.90 35.27 -71.54
CA ILE A 325 -21.13 35.68 -72.23
C ILE A 325 -21.41 37.18 -72.07
N PHE A 326 -20.89 37.81 -71.01
CA PHE A 326 -21.16 39.22 -70.68
C PHE A 326 -19.89 40.10 -70.65
N ALA A 327 -18.85 39.73 -71.38
CA ALA A 327 -17.68 40.58 -71.64
C ALA A 327 -17.78 41.22 -73.02
#